data_AF-A0A3R9L7W1-F1
#
_entry.id   AF-A0A3R9L7W1-F1
#
_cell.length_a   1.000
_cell.length_b   1.000
_cell.length_c   1.000
_cell.angle_alpha   90.00
_cell.angle_beta   90.00
_cell.angle_gamma   90.00
#
_symmetry.space_group_name_H-M   'P 1'
#
loop_
_entity.id
_entity.type
_entity.pdbx_description
1 polymer ?
#
loop_
_entity_poly.entity_id
_entity_poly.type
_entity_poly.pdbx_seq_one_letter_code
_entity_poly.pdbx_strand_id
1 'polypeptide(L)'
;MKKLLVICGAGHATSTIAVSKINKWLEAENYTDQVKIYQSKIADELNKMDDYDAVVSTTIVPDSVKDKVINGVGLLTGIGADKIFEDVATRLELK
;
A
#
# COMPACT_ATOMS: atom_id res chain seq x y z
N MET A 1 13.74 7.95 3.50
CA MET A 1 12.47 7.91 2.75
C MET A 1 12.18 6.47 2.35
N LYS A 2 11.17 5.90 2.99
CA LYS A 2 10.61 4.58 2.75
C LYS A 2 9.72 4.62 1.50
N LYS A 3 9.73 3.56 0.70
CA LYS A 3 8.92 3.48 -0.52
C LYS A 3 7.74 2.54 -0.30
N LEU A 4 6.53 3.06 -0.44
CA LEU A 4 5.28 2.31 -0.37
C LEU A 4 4.71 2.15 -1.78
N LEU A 5 4.54 0.93 -2.25
CA LEU A 5 3.91 0.67 -3.54
C LEU A 5 2.44 0.29 -3.37
N VAL A 6 1.54 0.99 -4.03
CA VAL A 6 0.11 0.67 -4.10
C VAL A 6 -0.20 0.05 -5.45
N ILE A 7 -0.67 -1.18 -5.40
CA ILE A 7 -1.00 -1.99 -6.56
C ILE A 7 -2.52 -2.04 -6.74
N CYS A 8 -2.97 -1.81 -7.98
CA CYS A 8 -4.35 -2.01 -8.37
C CYS A 8 -4.48 -2.95 -9.57
N GLY A 9 -5.37 -3.94 -9.46
CA GLY A 9 -5.70 -4.88 -10.53
C GLY A 9 -6.86 -4.45 -11.44
N ALA A 10 -7.77 -3.61 -10.94
CA ALA A 10 -9.06 -3.32 -11.59
C ALA A 10 -9.15 -1.94 -12.28
N GLY A 11 -8.12 -1.10 -12.20
CA GLY A 11 -8.06 0.21 -12.89
C GLY A 11 -7.56 1.36 -12.00
N HIS A 12 -7.22 2.49 -12.60
CA HIS A 12 -6.61 3.63 -11.88
C HIS A 12 -7.49 4.25 -10.77
N ALA A 13 -8.82 4.14 -10.88
CA ALA A 13 -9.74 4.83 -9.99
C ALA A 13 -9.68 4.38 -8.53
N THR A 14 -9.57 3.07 -8.29
CA THR A 14 -9.54 2.47 -6.95
C THR A 14 -8.21 2.75 -6.23
N SER A 15 -7.10 2.82 -6.99
CA SER A 15 -5.78 3.19 -6.46
C SER A 15 -5.72 4.64 -5.96
N THR A 16 -6.40 5.59 -6.61
CA THR A 16 -6.46 6.99 -6.14
C THR A 16 -7.08 7.12 -4.76
N ILE A 17 -8.13 6.32 -4.47
CA ILE A 17 -8.81 6.32 -3.18
C ILE A 17 -7.90 5.77 -2.08
N ALA A 18 -7.23 4.65 -2.35
CA ALA A 18 -6.29 4.04 -1.41
C ALA A 18 -5.13 4.99 -1.11
N VAL A 19 -4.53 5.59 -2.14
CA VAL A 19 -3.44 6.57 -1.96
C VAL A 19 -3.89 7.78 -1.17
N SER A 20 -5.07 8.35 -1.46
CA SER A 20 -5.57 9.51 -0.71
C SER A 20 -5.79 9.18 0.76
N LYS A 21 -6.30 7.98 1.08
CA LYS A 21 -6.51 7.53 2.46
C LYS A 21 -5.18 7.35 3.19
N ILE A 22 -4.20 6.69 2.56
CA ILE A 22 -2.86 6.50 3.13
C ILE A 22 -2.18 7.86 3.33
N ASN A 23 -2.27 8.77 2.36
CA ASN A 23 -1.70 10.12 2.50
C ASN A 23 -2.28 10.84 3.72
N LYS A 24 -3.60 10.86 3.87
CA LYS A 24 -4.26 11.49 5.03
C LYS A 24 -3.81 10.88 6.36
N TRP A 25 -3.64 9.56 6.41
CA TRP A 25 -3.13 8.87 7.59
C TRP A 25 -1.67 9.25 7.87
N LEU A 26 -0.80 9.24 6.85
CA LEU A 26 0.59 9.69 6.96
C LEU A 26 0.69 11.14 7.42
N GLU A 27 -0.17 12.03 6.93
CA GLU A 27 -0.24 13.43 7.36
C GLU A 27 -0.64 13.56 8.83
N ALA A 28 -1.64 12.78 9.26
CA ALA A 28 -2.07 12.76 10.66
C ALA A 28 -0.95 12.30 11.61
N GLU A 29 -0.19 11.30 11.18
CA GLU A 29 0.93 10.71 11.95
C GLU A 29 2.27 11.44 11.74
N ASN A 30 2.33 12.50 10.92
CA ASN A 30 3.57 13.19 10.54
C ASN A 30 4.63 12.30 9.84
N TYR A 31 4.19 11.25 9.14
CA TYR A 31 5.02 10.35 8.35
C TYR A 31 5.14 10.73 6.86
N THR A 32 4.54 11.85 6.44
CA THR A 32 4.48 12.29 5.03
C THR A 32 5.87 12.50 4.40
N ASP A 33 6.85 13.00 5.15
CA ASP A 33 8.25 13.14 4.69
C ASP A 33 9.04 11.83 4.78
N GLN A 34 8.52 10.84 5.49
CA GLN A 34 9.18 9.56 5.70
C GLN A 34 8.77 8.53 4.65
N VAL A 35 7.54 8.60 4.12
CA VAL A 35 6.97 7.59 3.22
C VAL A 35 6.62 8.19 1.86
N LYS A 36 7.09 7.54 0.79
CA LYS A 36 6.77 7.91 -0.59
C LYS A 36 5.88 6.86 -1.22
N ILE A 37 4.67 7.27 -1.61
CA ILE A 37 3.67 6.38 -2.21
C ILE A 37 3.85 6.33 -3.73
N TYR A 38 3.89 5.11 -4.27
CA TYR A 38 3.93 4.80 -5.70
C TYR A 38 2.65 4.06 -6.09
N GLN A 39 2.19 4.25 -7.32
CA GLN A 39 1.01 3.56 -7.85
C GLN A 39 1.40 2.79 -9.10
N SER A 40 1.04 1.52 -9.15
CA SER A 40 1.31 0.69 -10.32
C SER A 40 0.39 -0.52 -10.43
N LYS A 41 0.58 -1.32 -11.48
CA LYS A 41 -0.17 -2.56 -11.71
C LYS A 41 0.61 -3.76 -11.20
N ILE A 42 -0.10 -4.79 -10.73
CA ILE A 42 0.56 -5.98 -10.17
C ILE A 42 1.45 -6.68 -11.20
N ALA A 43 1.01 -6.70 -12.46
CA ALA A 43 1.72 -7.34 -13.54
C ALA A 43 3.07 -6.69 -13.86
N ASP A 44 3.20 -5.38 -13.67
CA ASP A 44 4.43 -4.63 -13.97
C ASP A 44 5.42 -4.69 -12.80
N GLU A 45 4.88 -4.63 -11.58
CA GLU A 45 5.69 -4.49 -10.37
C GLU A 45 5.95 -5.80 -9.63
N LEU A 46 5.38 -6.92 -10.06
CA LEU A 46 5.65 -8.26 -9.50
C LEU A 46 7.15 -8.57 -9.38
N ASN A 47 7.97 -8.10 -10.33
CA ASN A 47 9.42 -8.29 -10.33
C ASN A 47 10.18 -7.19 -9.56
N LYS A 48 9.52 -6.08 -9.21
CA LYS A 48 10.12 -4.95 -8.50
C LYS A 48 9.64 -4.80 -7.06
N MET A 49 8.72 -5.64 -6.58
CA MET A 49 8.20 -5.60 -5.21
C MET A 49 9.29 -5.60 -4.15
N ASP A 50 10.45 -6.20 -4.44
CA ASP A 50 11.62 -6.26 -3.55
C ASP A 50 12.39 -4.92 -3.43
N ASP A 51 12.19 -3.98 -4.37
CA ASP A 51 12.76 -2.61 -4.29
C ASP A 51 11.96 -1.70 -3.35
N TYR A 52 10.76 -2.12 -2.96
CA TYR A 52 9.87 -1.39 -2.08
C TYR A 52 9.93 -1.93 -0.67
N ASP A 53 9.82 -1.02 0.29
CA ASP A 53 9.89 -1.34 1.72
C ASP A 53 8.54 -1.92 2.19
N ALA A 54 7.43 -1.44 1.60
CA ALA A 54 6.12 -2.06 1.74
C ALA A 54 5.34 -2.01 0.43
N VAL A 55 4.48 -3.01 0.23
CA VAL A 55 3.60 -3.11 -0.93
C VAL A 55 2.18 -3.37 -0.46
N VAL A 56 1.22 -2.59 -0.95
CA VAL A 56 -0.20 -2.70 -0.65
C VAL A 56 -0.94 -3.06 -1.93
N SER A 57 -1.64 -4.19 -1.94
CA SER A 57 -2.46 -4.58 -3.08
C SER A 57 -3.93 -4.42 -2.78
N THR A 58 -4.61 -3.65 -3.63
CA THR A 58 -6.07 -3.52 -3.62
C THR A 58 -6.78 -4.58 -4.47
N THR A 59 -6.06 -5.61 -4.88
CA THR A 59 -6.57 -6.74 -5.67
C THR A 59 -6.05 -8.06 -5.10
N ILE A 60 -6.68 -9.15 -5.52
CA ILE A 60 -6.19 -10.51 -5.29
C ILE A 60 -4.81 -10.64 -5.94
N VAL A 61 -3.84 -11.09 -5.14
CA VAL A 61 -2.46 -11.34 -5.54
C VAL A 61 -2.18 -12.85 -5.49
N PRO A 62 -1.25 -13.37 -6.29
CA PRO A 62 -0.87 -14.78 -6.20
C PRO A 62 -0.22 -15.09 -4.84
N ASP A 63 -0.42 -16.30 -4.34
CA ASP A 63 0.02 -16.71 -2.99
C ASP A 63 1.55 -16.60 -2.82
N SER A 64 2.31 -16.76 -3.91
CA SER A 64 3.78 -16.58 -3.92
C SER A 64 4.25 -15.19 -3.51
N VAL A 65 3.44 -14.14 -3.70
CA VAL A 65 3.80 -12.78 -3.26
C VAL A 65 2.95 -12.30 -2.10
N LYS A 66 1.84 -12.97 -1.78
CA LYS A 66 0.88 -12.59 -0.75
C LYS A 66 1.50 -12.32 0.62
N ASP A 67 2.55 -13.06 0.98
CA ASP A 67 3.31 -12.83 2.21
C ASP A 67 4.09 -11.48 2.22
N LYS A 68 4.47 -11.01 1.02
CA LYS A 68 5.17 -9.74 0.80
C LYS A 68 4.23 -8.56 0.54
N VAL A 69 2.94 -8.80 0.28
CA VAL A 69 1.95 -7.75 -0.04
C VAL A 69 0.87 -7.65 1.03
N ILE A 70 0.63 -6.43 1.49
CA ILE A 70 -0.44 -6.10 2.43
C ILE A 70 -1.76 -6.01 1.66
N ASN A 71 -2.80 -6.64 2.20
CA ASN A 71 -4.10 -6.67 1.54
C ASN A 71 -4.86 -5.35 1.78
N GLY A 72 -4.76 -4.45 0.81
CA GLY A 72 -5.37 -3.13 0.80
C GLY A 72 -6.84 -3.09 0.39
N VAL A 73 -7.50 -4.22 0.15
CA VAL A 73 -8.92 -4.26 -0.27
C VAL A 73 -9.82 -3.54 0.75
N GLY A 74 -9.48 -3.59 2.05
CA GLY A 74 -10.21 -2.86 3.10
C GLY A 74 -10.15 -1.33 2.97
N LEU A 75 -9.13 -0.77 2.29
CA LEU A 75 -9.06 0.66 2.01
C LEU A 75 -10.16 1.11 1.04
N LEU A 76 -10.62 0.22 0.16
CA LEU A 76 -11.68 0.50 -0.81
C LEU A 76 -13.06 0.46 -0.14
N THR A 77 -13.29 -0.53 0.71
CA THR A 77 -14.56 -0.69 1.42
C THR A 77 -14.70 0.27 2.60
N GLY A 78 -13.57 0.82 3.07
CA GLY A 78 -13.52 1.68 4.26
C GLY A 78 -13.60 0.90 5.58
N ILE A 79 -13.67 -0.43 5.53
CA ILE A 79 -13.76 -1.30 6.70
C ILE A 79 -12.38 -1.87 6.98
N GLY A 80 -11.83 -1.58 8.16
CA GLY A 80 -10.53 -2.09 8.59
C GLY A 80 -9.33 -1.38 7.93
N ALA A 81 -9.52 -0.16 7.44
CA ALA A 81 -8.44 0.67 6.89
C ALA A 81 -7.34 0.94 7.93
N ASP A 82 -7.71 1.19 9.18
CA ASP A 82 -6.78 1.46 10.28
C ASP A 82 -5.80 0.31 10.52
N LYS A 83 -6.30 -0.94 10.53
CA LYS A 83 -5.44 -2.13 10.63
C LYS A 83 -4.45 -2.23 9.48
N ILE A 84 -4.87 -1.87 8.27
CA ILE A 84 -4.00 -1.89 7.09
C ILE A 84 -2.90 -0.83 7.26
N PHE A 85 -3.23 0.34 7.80
CA PHE A 85 -2.23 1.38 8.06
C PHE A 85 -1.23 0.95 9.14
N GLU A 86 -1.68 0.34 10.23
CA GLU A 86 -0.78 -0.22 11.26
C GLU A 86 0.17 -1.28 10.68
N ASP A 87 -0.35 -2.15 9.82
CA ASP A 87 0.45 -3.19 9.16
C ASP A 87 1.50 -2.57 8.23
N VAL A 88 1.10 -1.54 7.47
CA VAL A 88 2.00 -0.75 6.63
C VAL A 88 3.06 -0.04 7.49
N ALA A 89 2.67 0.61 8.59
CA ALA A 89 3.58 1.29 9.50
C ALA A 89 4.63 0.33 10.07
N THR A 90 4.17 -0.83 10.52
CA THR A 90 5.00 -1.92 11.05
C THR A 90 5.99 -2.40 10.00
N ARG A 91 5.53 -2.61 8.76
CA ARG A 91 6.37 -3.07 7.65
C ARG A 91 7.43 -2.03 7.25
N LEU A 92 7.02 -0.76 7.25
CA LEU A 92 7.88 0.39 6.97
C LEU A 92 8.76 0.80 8.16
N GLU A 93 8.65 0.10 9.30
CA GLU A 93 9.36 0.38 10.55
C GLU A 93 9.17 1.84 11.04
N LEU A 94 8.00 2.41 10.78
CA LEU A 94 7.63 3.73 11.29
C LEU A 94 7.40 3.59 12.80
N LYS A 95 8.18 4.32 13.59
CA LYS A 95 8.15 4.36 15.06
C LYS A 95 7.81 5.75 15.57
#